data_AF-A0A9D2LRP9-F1
#
_entry.id   AF-A0A9D2LRP9-F1
#
_cell.length_a   1.000
_cell.length_b   1.000
_cell.length_c   1.000
_cell.angle_alpha   90.00
_cell.angle_beta   90.00
_cell.angle_gamma   90.00
#
_symmetry.space_group_name_H-M   'P 1'
#
loop_
_entity.id
_entity.type
_entity.pdbx_description
1 polymer ?
#
loop_
_entity_poly.entity_id
_entity_poly.type
_entity_poly.pdbx_seq_one_letter_code
_entity_poly.pdbx_strand_id
1 'polypeptide(L)'
;MKKAAVATAGFFVTAVLLTGCQQEKVRELIEPLVADVQSEEVSETAEETEEEEISSEIDTSIPIQTGARVAVVSKDTDGEFWNLIQKGMEDAVNAVNTAYGFEKEQQITMTFEGPGDELDVETQINILDAVIAENPDVVCLSASDMDSCQAQLEAARENGIPVVMFDSNVSETDLIRAYRGSDNKQIGRLAAYRLSTAIGKMGKVAVFSAQEKTQSAKDRVEGFLDIMEDYTDIKVVDIVYQDQVEDMETAMQEVLEKNPVLDGVFCTNADVAELYLDMEKGESSEGNIAMVGVDATTRQQEAIRNGEEIGVVSQDPYAMGYETMWTALKATAPRKIAQIKKGVLMEPAWIDQDNIDNPEISNYLYTQ
;
A
#
# COMPACT_ATOMS: atom_id res chain seq x y z
N MET A 1 -53.45 -18.40 -26.72
CA MET A 1 -52.04 -18.79 -26.98
C MET A 1 -51.15 -17.66 -26.48
N LYS A 2 -50.13 -18.03 -25.70
CA LYS A 2 -49.33 -17.17 -24.82
C LYS A 2 -48.48 -16.15 -25.58
N LYS A 3 -48.39 -14.92 -25.04
CA LYS A 3 -47.19 -14.07 -25.10
C LYS A 3 -46.87 -13.66 -23.67
N ALA A 4 -45.69 -14.03 -23.20
CA ALA A 4 -45.14 -13.62 -21.91
C ALA A 4 -44.39 -12.29 -22.13
N ALA A 5 -44.61 -11.34 -21.23
CA ALA A 5 -43.89 -10.09 -21.14
C ALA A 5 -43.26 -9.97 -19.75
N VAL A 6 -42.01 -9.54 -19.78
CA VAL A 6 -41.07 -9.08 -18.75
C VAL A 6 -41.75 -8.46 -17.51
N ALA A 7 -41.31 -8.88 -16.32
CA ALA A 7 -41.62 -8.22 -15.05
C ALA A 7 -40.34 -7.63 -14.47
N THR A 8 -40.22 -6.31 -14.55
CA THR A 8 -39.30 -5.47 -13.77
C THR A 8 -39.89 -5.30 -12.36
N ALA A 9 -39.18 -5.77 -11.33
CA ALA A 9 -39.57 -5.55 -9.94
C ALA A 9 -38.87 -4.29 -9.42
N GLY A 10 -39.57 -3.15 -9.49
CA GLY A 10 -39.23 -1.96 -8.72
C GLY A 10 -39.74 -2.13 -7.29
N PHE A 11 -38.84 -1.99 -6.31
CA PHE A 11 -39.21 -1.95 -4.89
C PHE A 11 -39.90 -0.62 -4.57
N PHE A 12 -41.21 -0.68 -4.31
CA PHE A 12 -41.97 0.42 -3.71
C PHE A 12 -41.65 0.48 -2.21
N VAL A 13 -40.93 1.52 -1.76
CA VAL A 13 -40.89 1.90 -0.34
C VAL A 13 -42.26 2.41 0.05
N THR A 14 -43.01 1.62 0.81
CA THR A 14 -44.26 2.05 1.42
C THR A 14 -43.91 2.79 2.71
N ALA A 15 -44.05 4.11 2.71
CA ALA A 15 -43.88 4.93 3.90
C ALA A 15 -45.00 4.63 4.91
N VAL A 16 -44.69 3.84 5.94
CA VAL A 16 -45.57 3.64 7.09
C VAL A 16 -45.28 4.75 8.11
N LEU A 17 -46.23 5.66 8.29
CA LEU A 17 -46.24 6.62 9.39
C LEU A 17 -46.45 5.86 10.71
N LEU A 18 -45.38 5.59 11.45
CA LEU A 18 -45.44 5.00 12.78
C LEU A 18 -45.47 6.11 13.84
N THR A 19 -46.42 6.01 14.78
CA THR A 19 -46.55 6.86 15.95
C THR A 19 -45.39 6.67 16.93
N GLY A 20 -45.01 7.73 17.65
CA GLY A 20 -43.77 7.85 18.44
C GLY A 20 -43.41 6.72 19.41
N CYS A 21 -44.37 5.93 19.91
CA CYS A 21 -44.07 4.79 20.79
C CYS A 21 -43.48 3.55 20.08
N GLN A 22 -43.53 3.47 18.75
CA GLN A 22 -42.86 2.37 18.01
C GLN A 22 -41.43 2.71 17.59
N GLN A 23 -41.06 3.99 17.58
CA GLN A 23 -39.71 4.44 17.22
C GLN A 23 -38.70 4.24 18.38
N GLU A 24 -39.14 4.39 19.64
CA GLU A 24 -38.33 4.07 20.82
C GLU A 24 -38.04 2.57 20.95
N LYS A 25 -39.02 1.70 20.68
CA LYS A 25 -38.83 0.24 20.76
C LYS A 25 -37.92 -0.31 19.67
N VAL A 26 -37.93 0.27 18.47
CA VAL A 26 -36.98 -0.10 17.41
C VAL A 26 -35.56 0.37 17.75
N ARG A 27 -35.43 1.52 18.45
CA ARG A 27 -34.12 2.04 18.89
C ARG A 27 -33.51 1.18 20.02
N GLU A 28 -34.30 0.77 21.01
CA GLU A 28 -33.87 -0.17 22.08
C GLU A 28 -33.47 -1.56 21.56
N LEU A 29 -33.99 -1.99 20.40
CA LEU A 29 -33.66 -3.28 19.78
C LEU A 29 -32.41 -3.23 18.88
N ILE A 30 -32.02 -2.05 18.40
CA ILE A 30 -30.88 -1.86 17.49
C ILE A 30 -29.62 -1.47 18.26
N GLU A 31 -29.72 -0.69 19.34
CA GLU A 31 -28.54 -0.29 20.15
C GLU A 31 -27.68 -1.47 20.67
N PRO A 32 -28.23 -2.62 21.10
CA PRO A 32 -27.43 -3.77 21.49
C PRO A 32 -26.75 -4.48 20.31
N LEU A 33 -27.36 -4.47 19.11
CA LEU A 33 -26.81 -5.12 17.91
C LEU A 33 -25.63 -4.33 17.30
N VAL A 34 -25.57 -3.03 17.54
CA VAL A 34 -24.45 -2.16 17.11
C VAL A 34 -23.30 -2.20 18.13
N ALA A 35 -23.61 -2.45 19.41
CA ALA A 35 -22.62 -2.56 20.48
C ALA A 35 -21.88 -3.92 20.52
N ASP A 36 -22.56 -5.02 20.15
CA ASP A 36 -21.94 -6.37 20.13
C ASP A 36 -20.90 -6.57 19.02
N VAL A 37 -20.84 -5.68 18.01
CA VAL A 37 -19.79 -5.72 16.96
C VAL A 37 -18.54 -4.91 17.36
N GLN A 38 -18.63 -4.10 18.42
CA GLN A 38 -17.52 -3.23 18.88
C GLN A 38 -16.76 -3.76 20.11
N SER A 39 -17.05 -4.97 20.63
CA SER A 39 -16.49 -5.41 21.92
C SER A 39 -15.89 -6.83 22.01
N GLU A 40 -15.70 -7.56 20.91
CA GLU A 40 -14.82 -8.74 20.95
C GLU A 40 -13.37 -8.33 20.65
N GLU A 41 -12.70 -7.84 21.70
CA GLU A 41 -11.24 -7.78 21.79
C GLU A 41 -10.65 -9.19 21.62
N VAL A 42 -9.90 -9.41 20.53
CA VAL A 42 -8.96 -10.51 20.41
C VAL A 42 -7.78 -10.20 21.35
N SER A 43 -7.78 -10.91 22.48
CA SER A 43 -6.73 -10.88 23.50
C SER A 43 -5.58 -11.83 23.13
N GLU A 44 -4.34 -11.33 23.33
CA GLU A 44 -3.01 -11.99 23.28
C GLU A 44 -2.41 -12.16 21.86
N THR A 45 -1.28 -11.56 21.46
CA THR A 45 -0.18 -10.82 22.12
C THR A 45 0.29 -9.70 21.19
N ALA A 46 0.00 -8.44 21.52
CA ALA A 46 0.56 -7.29 20.83
C ALA A 46 1.92 -6.94 21.44
N GLU A 47 2.98 -6.97 20.63
CA GLU A 47 4.13 -6.09 20.89
C GLU A 47 3.60 -4.66 20.87
N GLU A 48 3.94 -3.85 21.88
CA GLU A 48 3.53 -2.45 21.98
C GLU A 48 4.06 -1.66 20.77
N THR A 49 3.25 -1.54 19.71
CA THR A 49 3.38 -0.50 18.70
C THR A 49 2.82 0.79 19.27
N GLU A 50 3.68 1.56 19.92
CA GLU A 50 3.41 2.98 20.19
C GLU A 50 3.25 3.70 18.84
N GLU A 51 2.01 4.08 18.51
CA GLU A 51 1.66 5.09 17.50
C GLU A 51 2.28 6.43 17.90
N GLU A 52 3.40 6.82 17.28
CA GLU A 52 3.85 8.21 17.29
C GLU A 52 3.19 8.91 16.09
N GLU A 53 2.52 10.03 16.36
CA GLU A 53 2.13 10.98 15.32
C GLU A 53 3.36 11.35 14.49
N ILE A 54 3.25 11.23 13.16
CA ILE A 54 4.27 11.66 12.20
C ILE A 54 4.46 13.18 12.38
N SER A 55 5.44 13.56 13.19
CA SER A 55 5.77 14.96 13.42
C SER A 55 6.52 15.50 12.21
N SER A 56 5.86 16.35 11.43
CA SER A 56 6.43 17.06 10.28
C SER A 56 7.51 18.09 10.67
N GLU A 57 7.82 18.25 11.95
CA GLU A 57 8.84 19.20 12.42
C GLU A 57 10.21 18.52 12.57
N ILE A 58 11.21 19.07 11.86
CA ILE A 58 12.61 18.64 11.96
C ILE A 58 13.15 18.97 13.36
N ASP A 59 13.46 17.93 14.14
CA ASP A 59 14.12 18.07 15.44
C ASP A 59 15.61 18.41 15.29
N THR A 60 15.90 19.71 15.30
CA THR A 60 17.27 20.25 15.22
C THR A 60 18.16 19.95 16.42
N SER A 61 17.63 19.33 17.49
CA SER A 61 18.47 18.86 18.61
C SER A 61 19.30 17.63 18.25
N ILE A 62 18.92 16.90 17.20
CA ILE A 62 19.65 15.74 16.69
C ILE A 62 20.84 16.24 15.82
N PRO A 63 22.10 15.92 16.16
CA PRO A 63 23.26 16.39 15.41
C PRO A 63 23.51 15.52 14.17
N ILE A 64 22.83 15.82 13.07
CA ILE A 64 23.04 15.16 11.78
C ILE A 64 24.38 15.55 11.15
N GLN A 65 24.91 14.70 10.27
CA GLN A 65 26.16 14.97 9.56
C GLN A 65 25.98 16.07 8.51
N THR A 66 26.77 17.12 8.63
CA THR A 66 26.82 18.22 7.66
C THR A 66 27.34 17.75 6.31
N GLY A 67 26.70 18.16 5.21
CA GLY A 67 27.08 17.76 3.85
C GLY A 67 26.83 16.28 3.53
N ALA A 68 25.95 15.62 4.27
CA ALA A 68 25.67 14.20 4.08
C ALA A 68 25.16 13.90 2.65
N ARG A 69 25.65 12.79 2.09
CA ARG A 69 25.17 12.21 0.83
C ARG A 69 24.28 11.02 1.13
N VAL A 70 23.02 11.09 0.70
CA VAL A 70 22.07 9.97 0.79
C VAL A 70 21.90 9.37 -0.60
N ALA A 71 22.14 8.08 -0.76
CA ALA A 71 21.81 7.37 -1.99
C ALA A 71 20.47 6.65 -1.81
N VAL A 72 19.47 6.93 -2.65
CA VAL A 72 18.19 6.22 -2.64
C VAL A 72 18.15 5.26 -3.82
N VAL A 73 17.92 3.98 -3.53
CA VAL A 73 17.71 2.92 -4.50
C VAL A 73 16.27 2.41 -4.37
N SER A 74 15.44 2.73 -5.33
CA SER A 74 14.05 2.32 -5.41
C SER A 74 13.89 1.01 -6.18
N LYS A 75 12.75 0.33 -6.01
CA LYS A 75 12.36 -0.81 -6.87
C LYS A 75 11.81 -0.38 -8.22
N ASP A 76 11.32 0.85 -8.33
CA ASP A 76 11.00 1.51 -9.60
C ASP A 76 11.18 3.02 -9.45
N THR A 77 11.47 3.72 -10.54
CA THR A 77 11.53 5.18 -10.60
C THR A 77 10.37 5.79 -11.37
N ASP A 78 9.60 4.99 -12.09
CA ASP A 78 8.50 5.44 -12.94
C ASP A 78 7.15 5.18 -12.24
N GLY A 79 6.22 6.14 -12.33
CA GLY A 79 4.86 6.01 -11.80
C GLY A 79 4.53 6.99 -10.68
N GLU A 80 3.23 7.22 -10.47
CA GLU A 80 2.75 8.28 -9.57
C GLU A 80 3.11 8.03 -8.10
N PHE A 81 3.15 6.77 -7.66
CA PHE A 81 3.59 6.38 -6.33
C PHE A 81 5.06 6.79 -6.08
N TRP A 82 5.96 6.41 -6.99
CA TRP A 82 7.40 6.69 -6.88
C TRP A 82 7.72 8.18 -6.98
N ASN A 83 7.00 8.90 -7.85
CA ASN A 83 7.10 10.36 -7.95
C ASN A 83 6.78 11.04 -6.62
N LEU A 84 5.76 10.58 -5.89
CA LEU A 84 5.40 11.14 -4.58
C LEU A 84 6.38 10.76 -3.48
N ILE A 85 6.91 9.53 -3.50
CA ILE A 85 8.01 9.13 -2.60
C ILE A 85 9.22 10.05 -2.81
N GLN A 86 9.66 10.21 -4.07
CA GLN A 86 10.80 11.06 -4.41
C GLN A 86 10.56 12.50 -3.95
N LYS A 87 9.39 13.05 -4.23
CA LYS A 87 9.00 14.40 -3.79
C LYS A 87 9.05 14.55 -2.28
N GLY A 88 8.52 13.58 -1.52
CA GLY A 88 8.59 13.57 -0.06
C GLY A 88 10.03 13.56 0.47
N MET A 89 10.90 12.76 -0.16
CA MET A 89 12.32 12.72 0.18
C MET A 89 13.04 14.04 -0.14
N GLU A 90 12.79 14.63 -1.31
CA GLU A 90 13.37 15.91 -1.72
C GLU A 90 12.94 17.05 -0.78
N ASP A 91 11.65 17.08 -0.42
CA ASP A 91 11.11 18.06 0.53
C ASP A 91 11.70 17.89 1.93
N ALA A 92 11.94 16.66 2.40
CA ALA A 92 12.63 16.41 3.65
C ALA A 92 14.08 16.91 3.61
N VAL A 93 14.82 16.69 2.51
CA VAL A 93 16.18 17.27 2.33
C VAL A 93 16.12 18.79 2.41
N ASN A 94 15.16 19.42 1.73
CA ASN A 94 14.98 20.88 1.73
C ASN A 94 14.62 21.42 3.12
N ALA A 95 13.72 20.74 3.82
CA ALA A 95 13.30 21.09 5.17
C ALA A 95 14.48 21.00 6.15
N VAL A 96 15.28 19.94 6.09
CA VAL A 96 16.45 19.78 6.95
C VAL A 96 17.51 20.83 6.65
N ASN A 97 17.86 21.04 5.37
CA ASN A 97 18.82 22.08 4.98
C ASN A 97 18.39 23.46 5.50
N THR A 98 17.09 23.76 5.44
CA THR A 98 16.52 25.02 5.95
C THR A 98 16.55 25.08 7.48
N ALA A 99 16.10 24.04 8.17
CA ALA A 99 16.00 24.00 9.64
C ALA A 99 17.36 24.08 10.33
N TYR A 100 18.39 23.43 9.78
CA TYR A 100 19.75 23.49 10.30
C TYR A 100 20.54 24.70 9.82
N GLY A 101 20.00 25.49 8.88
CA GLY A 101 20.68 26.65 8.30
C GLY A 101 21.95 26.27 7.55
N PHE A 102 21.92 25.17 6.79
CA PHE A 102 23.08 24.72 6.02
C PHE A 102 23.33 25.62 4.82
N GLU A 103 24.54 26.18 4.76
CA GLU A 103 25.06 26.91 3.62
C GLU A 103 25.47 25.94 2.49
N LYS A 104 25.80 26.46 1.29
CA LYS A 104 25.99 25.66 0.07
C LYS A 104 26.87 24.42 0.23
N GLU A 105 28.04 24.53 0.88
CA GLU A 105 28.97 23.40 1.07
C GLU A 105 28.54 22.43 2.19
N GLN A 106 27.50 22.78 2.93
CA GLN A 106 26.94 22.05 4.06
C GLN A 106 25.63 21.34 3.71
N GLN A 107 25.07 21.63 2.55
CA GLN A 107 23.80 21.08 2.12
C GLN A 107 23.88 19.56 1.98
N ILE A 108 22.86 18.91 2.53
CA ILE A 108 22.56 17.52 2.26
C ILE A 108 22.19 17.39 0.79
N THR A 109 22.65 16.30 0.20
CA THR A 109 22.32 15.92 -1.18
C THR A 109 21.76 14.50 -1.21
N MET A 110 20.88 14.24 -2.16
CA MET A 110 20.37 12.89 -2.42
C MET A 110 20.45 12.53 -3.90
N THR A 111 20.59 11.23 -4.18
CA THR A 111 20.23 10.64 -5.48
C THR A 111 18.96 9.82 -5.32
N PHE A 112 18.20 9.65 -6.41
CA PHE A 112 17.06 8.76 -6.51
C PHE A 112 17.23 7.92 -7.76
N GLU A 113 17.57 6.65 -7.58
CA GLU A 113 17.97 5.73 -8.63
C GLU A 113 17.20 4.42 -8.48
N GLY A 114 17.06 3.66 -9.55
CA GLY A 114 16.34 2.39 -9.56
C GLY A 114 16.17 1.92 -11.00
N PRO A 115 15.67 0.69 -11.22
CA PRO A 115 15.17 0.30 -12.53
C PRO A 115 13.88 1.08 -12.87
N GLY A 116 13.43 1.00 -14.12
CA GLY A 116 12.12 1.50 -14.55
C GLY A 116 11.04 0.41 -14.61
N ASP A 117 11.28 -0.71 -13.92
CA ASP A 117 10.37 -1.86 -13.81
C ASP A 117 10.69 -2.59 -12.50
N GLU A 118 9.69 -2.76 -11.64
CA GLU A 118 9.82 -3.50 -10.37
C GLU A 118 10.40 -4.91 -10.54
N LEU A 119 10.19 -5.56 -11.68
CA LEU A 119 10.67 -6.92 -11.98
C LEU A 119 12.19 -6.99 -12.24
N ASP A 120 12.85 -5.86 -12.52
CA ASP A 120 14.28 -5.82 -12.86
C ASP A 120 15.18 -5.79 -11.63
N VAL A 121 15.15 -6.90 -10.88
CA VAL A 121 15.96 -7.13 -9.68
C VAL A 121 17.46 -7.05 -9.99
N GLU A 122 17.89 -7.50 -11.18
CA GLU A 122 19.30 -7.48 -11.57
C GLU A 122 19.83 -6.04 -11.72
N THR A 123 19.06 -5.17 -12.39
CA THR A 123 19.41 -3.75 -12.49
C THR A 123 19.42 -3.08 -11.13
N GLN A 124 18.44 -3.36 -10.25
CA GLN A 124 18.46 -2.82 -8.89
C GLN A 124 19.74 -3.21 -8.13
N ILE A 125 20.15 -4.48 -8.20
CA ILE A 125 21.39 -4.96 -7.55
C ILE A 125 22.62 -4.23 -8.08
N ASN A 126 22.72 -4.06 -9.41
CA ASN A 126 23.85 -3.37 -10.03
C ASN A 126 23.92 -1.89 -9.63
N ILE A 127 22.77 -1.22 -9.53
CA ILE A 127 22.67 0.16 -9.03
C ILE A 127 23.09 0.21 -7.56
N LEU A 128 22.59 -0.71 -6.73
CA LEU A 128 22.92 -0.78 -5.32
C LEU A 128 24.42 -0.98 -5.08
N ASP A 129 25.07 -1.88 -5.84
CA ASP A 129 26.52 -2.08 -5.82
C ASP A 129 27.28 -0.79 -6.18
N ALA A 130 26.84 -0.09 -7.24
CA ALA A 130 27.48 1.14 -7.69
C ALA A 130 27.37 2.25 -6.64
N VAL A 131 26.19 2.48 -6.07
CA VAL A 131 26.01 3.55 -5.07
C VAL A 131 26.77 3.23 -3.78
N ILE A 132 26.81 1.97 -3.33
CA ILE A 132 27.61 1.58 -2.15
C ILE A 132 29.10 1.84 -2.41
N ALA A 133 29.59 1.58 -3.62
CA ALA A 133 30.98 1.84 -3.99
C ALA A 133 31.36 3.33 -3.99
N GLU A 134 30.38 4.23 -4.15
CA GLU A 134 30.58 5.68 -3.99
C GLU A 134 30.69 6.13 -2.53
N ASN A 135 30.48 5.21 -1.59
CA ASN A 135 30.57 5.40 -0.14
C ASN A 135 29.72 6.59 0.37
N PRO A 136 28.39 6.58 0.14
CA PRO A 136 27.46 7.56 0.70
C PRO A 136 27.41 7.45 2.22
N ASP A 137 26.87 8.47 2.87
CA ASP A 137 26.73 8.50 4.32
C ASP A 137 25.56 7.64 4.80
N VAL A 138 24.55 7.44 3.93
CA VAL A 138 23.38 6.59 4.17
C VAL A 138 22.87 6.05 2.84
N VAL A 139 22.37 4.83 2.84
CA VAL A 139 21.58 4.27 1.72
C VAL A 139 20.13 4.13 2.15
N CYS A 140 19.20 4.55 1.31
CA CYS A 140 17.79 4.19 1.40
C CYS A 140 17.47 3.13 0.35
N LEU A 141 16.75 2.06 0.70
CA LEU A 141 16.44 0.98 -0.24
C LEU A 141 14.96 0.55 -0.13
N SER A 142 14.25 0.45 -1.25
CA SER A 142 13.05 -0.38 -1.36
C SER A 142 13.42 -1.62 -2.15
N ALA A 143 13.35 -2.80 -1.54
CA ALA A 143 13.83 -4.03 -2.16
C ALA A 143 12.80 -4.62 -3.12
N SER A 144 13.19 -4.85 -4.38
CA SER A 144 12.36 -5.58 -5.36
C SER A 144 12.15 -7.03 -4.94
N ASP A 145 13.14 -7.62 -4.27
CA ASP A 145 13.14 -9.00 -3.78
C ASP A 145 13.75 -9.05 -2.37
N MET A 146 13.06 -9.73 -1.45
CA MET A 146 13.42 -9.76 -0.02
C MET A 146 14.81 -10.36 0.28
N ASP A 147 15.33 -11.22 -0.60
CA ASP A 147 16.51 -12.04 -0.33
C ASP A 147 17.70 -11.71 -1.25
N SER A 148 17.46 -11.00 -2.35
CA SER A 148 18.46 -10.82 -3.41
C SER A 148 19.54 -9.76 -3.11
N CYS A 149 19.28 -8.84 -2.17
CA CYS A 149 20.21 -7.76 -1.82
C CYS A 149 21.12 -8.07 -0.60
N GLN A 150 21.14 -9.30 -0.08
CA GLN A 150 21.87 -9.61 1.16
C GLN A 150 23.37 -9.26 1.08
N ALA A 151 24.05 -9.62 -0.01
CA ALA A 151 25.48 -9.35 -0.17
C ALA A 151 25.79 -7.84 -0.16
N GLN A 152 24.93 -7.04 -0.79
CA GLN A 152 25.02 -5.59 -0.83
C GLN A 152 24.82 -4.98 0.56
N LEU A 153 23.82 -5.46 1.30
CA LEU A 153 23.56 -5.01 2.67
C LEU A 153 24.72 -5.36 3.62
N GLU A 154 25.34 -6.52 3.44
CA GLU A 154 26.55 -6.91 4.17
C GLU A 154 27.72 -5.97 3.83
N ALA A 155 27.93 -5.64 2.56
CA ALA A 155 28.96 -4.70 2.12
C ALA A 155 28.74 -3.28 2.67
N ALA A 156 27.49 -2.78 2.64
CA ALA A 156 27.13 -1.50 3.25
C ALA A 156 27.49 -1.48 4.76
N ARG A 157 27.11 -2.54 5.48
CA ARG A 157 27.43 -2.70 6.91
C ARG A 157 28.94 -2.74 7.17
N GLU A 158 29.72 -3.46 6.35
CA GLU A 158 31.18 -3.52 6.46
C GLU A 158 31.85 -2.16 6.24
N ASN A 159 31.29 -1.35 5.34
CA ASN A 159 31.72 0.03 5.09
C ASN A 159 31.18 1.04 6.12
N GLY A 160 30.35 0.59 7.07
CA GLY A 160 29.75 1.45 8.09
C GLY A 160 28.62 2.34 7.57
N ILE A 161 28.07 2.03 6.39
CA ILE A 161 26.97 2.76 5.75
C ILE A 161 25.65 2.22 6.33
N PRO A 162 24.89 3.02 7.09
CA PRO A 162 23.56 2.63 7.53
C PRO A 162 22.61 2.52 6.34
N VAL A 163 21.76 1.49 6.36
CA VAL A 163 20.70 1.29 5.36
C VAL A 163 19.33 1.52 5.99
N VAL A 164 18.51 2.40 5.42
CA VAL A 164 17.10 2.61 5.80
C VAL A 164 16.21 2.02 4.72
N MET A 165 15.41 1.03 5.08
CA MET A 165 14.46 0.43 4.15
C MET A 165 13.22 1.29 4.04
N PHE A 166 12.61 1.35 2.86
CA PHE A 166 11.31 1.97 2.66
C PHE A 166 10.42 1.16 1.73
N ASP A 167 9.09 1.31 1.83
CA ASP A 167 8.07 0.60 1.05
C ASP A 167 8.12 -0.94 1.22
N SER A 168 9.16 -1.60 0.71
CA SER A 168 9.36 -3.05 0.72
C SER A 168 10.67 -3.43 1.42
N ASN A 169 10.55 -4.27 2.45
CA ASN A 169 11.67 -4.69 3.30
C ASN A 169 12.42 -5.92 2.75
N VAL A 170 13.56 -6.26 3.38
CA VAL A 170 14.30 -7.51 3.19
C VAL A 170 14.02 -8.51 4.31
N SER A 171 14.26 -9.80 4.06
CA SER A 171 14.12 -10.86 5.08
C SER A 171 15.11 -10.67 6.24
N GLU A 172 16.36 -10.32 5.93
CA GLU A 172 17.45 -10.18 6.91
C GLU A 172 17.49 -8.77 7.54
N THR A 173 16.50 -8.49 8.40
CA THR A 173 16.32 -7.16 9.01
C THR A 173 17.41 -6.75 10.01
N ASP A 174 18.37 -7.61 10.34
CA ASP A 174 19.49 -7.28 11.22
C ASP A 174 20.60 -6.49 10.51
N LEU A 175 20.58 -6.44 9.17
CA LEU A 175 21.50 -5.66 8.37
C LEU A 175 21.08 -4.19 8.20
N ILE A 176 19.81 -3.87 8.51
CA ILE A 176 19.23 -2.55 8.26
C ILE A 176 19.14 -1.72 9.55
N ARG A 177 19.13 -0.40 9.40
CA ARG A 177 19.02 0.55 10.50
C ARG A 177 17.57 0.79 10.92
N ALA A 178 16.66 0.85 9.95
CA ALA A 178 15.25 1.13 10.14
C ALA A 178 14.44 0.75 8.88
N TYR A 179 13.12 0.60 9.02
CA TYR A 179 12.14 0.43 7.95
C TYR A 179 11.00 1.46 8.07
N ARG A 180 10.56 2.02 6.94
CA ARG A 180 9.41 2.93 6.81
C ARG A 180 8.52 2.48 5.67
N GLY A 181 7.32 2.01 5.96
CA GLY A 181 6.39 1.60 4.92
C GLY A 181 4.98 1.50 5.46
N SER A 182 4.04 1.16 4.59
CA SER A 182 2.65 0.97 5.00
C SER A 182 2.50 -0.34 5.80
N ASP A 183 1.47 -0.42 6.64
CA ASP A 183 1.02 -1.73 7.15
C ASP A 183 0.36 -2.52 6.01
N ASN A 184 1.19 -3.26 5.27
CA ASN A 184 0.77 -4.02 4.10
C ASN A 184 -0.21 -5.16 4.44
N LYS A 185 -0.15 -5.73 5.66
CA LYS A 185 -1.15 -6.70 6.11
C LYS A 185 -2.49 -6.02 6.34
N GLN A 186 -2.50 -4.83 6.95
CA GLN A 186 -3.70 -4.02 7.11
C GLN A 186 -4.30 -3.60 5.75
N ILE A 187 -3.46 -3.30 4.75
CA ILE A 187 -3.92 -3.06 3.36
C ILE A 187 -4.72 -4.26 2.84
N GLY A 188 -4.13 -5.46 2.91
CA GLY A 188 -4.77 -6.70 2.49
C GLY A 188 -6.09 -6.98 3.23
N ARG A 189 -6.07 -6.82 4.55
CA ARG A 189 -7.26 -7.03 5.40
C ARG A 189 -8.39 -6.07 5.04
N LEU A 190 -8.08 -4.79 4.84
CA LEU A 190 -9.06 -3.78 4.49
C LEU A 190 -9.65 -4.05 3.09
N ALA A 191 -8.80 -4.43 2.12
CA ALA A 191 -9.24 -4.80 0.78
C ALA A 191 -10.18 -6.01 0.80
N ALA A 192 -9.81 -7.08 1.52
CA ALA A 192 -10.63 -8.26 1.69
C ALA A 192 -11.98 -7.95 2.33
N TYR A 193 -12.01 -7.16 3.40
CA TYR A 193 -13.24 -6.77 4.08
C TYR A 193 -14.18 -5.97 3.16
N ARG A 194 -13.63 -4.99 2.42
CA ARG A 194 -14.38 -4.13 1.50
C ARG A 194 -14.94 -4.91 0.32
N LEU A 195 -14.10 -5.73 -0.32
CA LEU A 195 -14.51 -6.59 -1.42
C LEU A 195 -15.59 -7.59 -0.98
N SER A 196 -15.37 -8.29 0.14
CA SER A 196 -16.32 -9.27 0.69
C SER A 196 -17.68 -8.64 0.99
N THR A 197 -17.68 -7.43 1.54
CA THR A 197 -18.92 -6.70 1.84
C THR A 197 -19.64 -6.30 0.55
N ALA A 198 -18.92 -5.81 -0.46
CA ALA A 198 -19.49 -5.39 -1.73
C ALA A 198 -20.15 -6.54 -2.50
N ILE A 199 -19.59 -7.75 -2.44
CA ILE A 199 -20.17 -8.94 -3.10
C ILE A 199 -21.24 -9.65 -2.25
N GLY A 200 -21.63 -9.07 -1.10
CA GLY A 200 -22.67 -9.66 -0.25
C GLY A 200 -22.21 -10.87 0.56
N LYS A 201 -20.91 -10.99 0.83
CA LYS A 201 -20.27 -12.00 1.69
C LYS A 201 -20.30 -13.44 1.16
N MET A 202 -20.52 -13.61 -0.14
CA MET A 202 -20.50 -14.92 -0.81
C MET A 202 -20.01 -14.76 -2.24
N GLY A 203 -19.42 -15.82 -2.80
CA GLY A 203 -19.03 -15.83 -4.21
C GLY A 203 -17.62 -16.34 -4.45
N LYS A 204 -17.05 -15.95 -5.58
CA LYS A 204 -15.68 -16.28 -5.99
C LYS A 204 -14.88 -15.02 -6.20
N VAL A 205 -13.66 -15.01 -5.67
CA VAL A 205 -12.72 -13.91 -5.86
C VAL A 205 -11.38 -14.41 -6.38
N ALA A 206 -10.68 -13.58 -7.13
CA ALA A 206 -9.30 -13.83 -7.52
C ALA A 206 -8.38 -12.72 -6.99
N VAL A 207 -7.11 -13.05 -6.77
CA VAL A 207 -6.08 -12.09 -6.42
C VAL A 207 -5.08 -12.00 -7.56
N PHE A 208 -4.88 -10.79 -8.05
CA PHE A 208 -3.84 -10.45 -9.00
C PHE A 208 -2.80 -9.62 -8.26
N SER A 209 -1.63 -10.21 -8.07
CA SER A 209 -0.57 -9.62 -7.28
C SER A 209 0.58 -9.18 -8.18
N ALA A 210 1.36 -8.21 -7.70
CA ALA A 210 2.66 -7.85 -8.26
C ALA A 210 3.62 -9.06 -8.09
N GLN A 211 4.72 -8.93 -7.36
CA GLN A 211 5.68 -10.02 -7.21
C GLN A 211 5.50 -10.76 -5.87
N GLU A 212 5.56 -12.09 -5.86
CA GLU A 212 5.48 -12.87 -4.61
C GLU A 212 6.66 -12.59 -3.69
N LYS A 213 7.82 -12.27 -4.27
CA LYS A 213 9.07 -12.08 -3.53
C LYS A 213 9.28 -10.66 -2.99
N THR A 214 8.40 -9.72 -3.32
CA THR A 214 8.40 -8.38 -2.69
C THR A 214 7.60 -8.45 -1.38
N GLN A 215 8.18 -7.97 -0.28
CA GLN A 215 7.52 -8.03 1.04
C GLN A 215 6.15 -7.34 1.07
N SER A 216 6.01 -6.16 0.44
CA SER A 216 4.74 -5.41 0.43
C SER A 216 3.60 -6.20 -0.23
N ALA A 217 3.84 -6.75 -1.43
CA ALA A 217 2.85 -7.56 -2.15
C ALA A 217 2.51 -8.84 -1.39
N LYS A 218 3.51 -9.56 -0.87
CA LYS A 218 3.31 -10.76 -0.05
C LYS A 218 2.43 -10.47 1.16
N ASP A 219 2.73 -9.42 1.92
CA ASP A 219 1.97 -9.07 3.12
C ASP A 219 0.53 -8.64 2.79
N ARG A 220 0.31 -7.97 1.66
CA ARG A 220 -1.05 -7.64 1.15
C ARG A 220 -1.85 -8.90 0.84
N VAL A 221 -1.24 -9.89 0.19
CA VAL A 221 -1.93 -11.16 -0.10
C VAL A 221 -2.19 -11.93 1.20
N GLU A 222 -1.21 -12.03 2.10
CA GLU A 222 -1.39 -12.69 3.41
C GLU A 222 -2.53 -12.03 4.21
N GLY A 223 -2.53 -10.70 4.33
CA GLY A 223 -3.59 -9.98 5.03
C GLY A 223 -4.97 -10.12 4.38
N PHE A 224 -5.02 -10.23 3.05
CA PHE A 224 -6.26 -10.52 2.34
C PHE A 224 -6.79 -11.93 2.68
N LEU A 225 -5.90 -12.93 2.69
CA LEU A 225 -6.24 -14.31 3.00
C LEU A 225 -6.65 -14.50 4.47
N ASP A 226 -6.01 -13.80 5.41
CA ASP A 226 -6.39 -13.81 6.83
C ASP A 226 -7.89 -13.52 7.01
N ILE A 227 -8.40 -12.47 6.34
CA ILE A 227 -9.83 -12.11 6.42
C ILE A 227 -10.71 -13.14 5.74
N MET A 228 -10.26 -13.74 4.64
CA MET A 228 -11.06 -14.72 3.89
C MET A 228 -11.34 -15.99 4.72
N GLU A 229 -10.56 -16.28 5.78
CA GLU A 229 -10.85 -17.37 6.71
C GLU A 229 -12.22 -17.19 7.42
N ASP A 230 -12.63 -15.95 7.68
CA ASP A 230 -13.92 -15.62 8.31
C ASP A 230 -15.09 -15.58 7.31
N TYR A 231 -14.80 -15.44 6.01
CA TYR A 231 -15.80 -15.39 4.94
C TYR A 231 -15.88 -16.72 4.18
N THR A 232 -16.27 -17.79 4.88
CA THR A 232 -16.23 -19.17 4.33
C THR A 232 -17.12 -19.42 3.10
N ASP A 233 -18.08 -18.54 2.83
CA ASP A 233 -18.94 -18.58 1.63
C ASP A 233 -18.32 -17.85 0.42
N ILE A 234 -17.16 -17.19 0.62
CA ILE A 234 -16.31 -16.66 -0.44
C ILE A 234 -15.18 -17.65 -0.70
N LYS A 235 -14.95 -17.95 -1.98
CA LYS A 235 -13.84 -18.79 -2.41
C LYS A 235 -12.82 -17.97 -3.19
N VAL A 236 -11.59 -17.90 -2.68
CA VAL A 236 -10.43 -17.47 -3.49
C VAL A 236 -10.15 -18.57 -4.51
N VAL A 237 -10.42 -18.30 -5.79
CA VAL A 237 -10.31 -19.31 -6.86
C VAL A 237 -8.91 -19.39 -7.46
N ASP A 238 -8.23 -18.26 -7.53
CA ASP A 238 -6.88 -18.13 -8.07
C ASP A 238 -6.13 -16.98 -7.37
N ILE A 239 -4.82 -17.13 -7.24
CA ILE A 239 -3.86 -16.09 -6.87
C ILE A 239 -2.77 -16.14 -7.93
N VAL A 240 -2.58 -15.06 -8.67
CA VAL A 240 -1.59 -14.95 -9.74
C VAL A 240 -0.59 -13.87 -9.36
N TYR A 241 0.70 -14.20 -9.43
CA TYR A 241 1.79 -13.25 -9.22
C TYR A 241 2.47 -12.95 -10.56
N GLN A 242 2.77 -11.68 -10.81
CA GLN A 242 3.40 -11.19 -12.02
C GLN A 242 4.78 -11.83 -12.27
N ASP A 243 5.56 -12.14 -11.22
CA ASP A 243 6.86 -12.80 -11.35
C ASP A 243 6.78 -14.32 -11.60
N GLN A 244 5.58 -14.90 -11.60
CA GLN A 244 5.35 -16.33 -11.84
C GLN A 244 4.74 -16.64 -13.21
N VAL A 245 4.42 -15.62 -14.00
CA VAL A 245 3.81 -15.76 -15.33
C VAL A 245 4.62 -15.02 -16.38
N GLU A 246 4.56 -15.48 -17.62
CA GLU A 246 5.25 -14.80 -18.74
C GLU A 246 4.57 -13.49 -19.11
N ASP A 247 3.24 -13.44 -19.00
CA ASP A 247 2.41 -12.30 -19.35
C ASP A 247 1.21 -12.22 -18.41
N MET A 248 1.14 -11.14 -17.62
CA MET A 248 0.13 -10.98 -16.58
C MET A 248 -1.27 -10.77 -17.16
N GLU A 249 -1.39 -10.07 -18.29
CA GLU A 249 -2.68 -9.83 -18.95
C GLU A 249 -3.31 -11.15 -19.43
N THR A 250 -2.53 -11.99 -20.11
CA THR A 250 -2.95 -13.33 -20.54
C THR A 250 -3.35 -14.19 -19.35
N ALA A 251 -2.58 -14.15 -18.26
CA ALA A 251 -2.91 -14.90 -17.05
C ALA A 251 -4.23 -14.43 -16.41
N MET A 252 -4.49 -13.12 -16.35
CA MET A 252 -5.77 -12.57 -15.91
C MET A 252 -6.92 -13.04 -16.82
N GLN A 253 -6.76 -12.99 -18.14
CA GLN A 253 -7.77 -13.48 -19.10
C GLN A 253 -8.10 -14.96 -18.85
N GLU A 254 -7.08 -15.80 -18.66
CA GLU A 254 -7.28 -17.22 -18.36
C GLU A 254 -8.07 -17.44 -17.06
N VAL A 255 -7.84 -16.64 -16.02
CA VAL A 255 -8.59 -16.71 -14.77
C VAL A 255 -10.06 -16.35 -15.00
N LEU A 256 -10.34 -15.30 -15.78
CA LEU A 256 -11.70 -14.89 -16.13
C LEU A 256 -12.41 -15.95 -16.98
N GLU A 257 -11.72 -16.59 -17.94
CA GLU A 257 -12.28 -17.66 -18.77
C GLU A 257 -12.57 -18.94 -17.97
N LYS A 258 -11.66 -19.32 -17.05
CA LYS A 258 -11.84 -20.49 -16.16
C LYS A 258 -12.95 -20.26 -15.14
N ASN A 259 -13.22 -19.00 -14.80
CA ASN A 259 -14.20 -18.60 -13.78
C ASN A 259 -15.25 -17.61 -14.35
N PRO A 260 -16.18 -18.05 -15.23
CA PRO A 260 -17.18 -17.17 -15.86
C PRO A 260 -18.24 -16.62 -14.88
N VAL A 261 -18.15 -16.98 -13.60
CA VAL A 261 -18.97 -16.42 -12.51
C VAL A 261 -17.99 -16.02 -11.41
N LEU A 262 -17.16 -15.02 -11.71
CA LEU A 262 -16.28 -14.37 -10.76
C LEU A 262 -16.99 -13.14 -10.20
N ASP A 263 -17.00 -12.99 -8.88
CA ASP A 263 -17.75 -11.93 -8.20
C ASP A 263 -16.83 -10.75 -7.84
N GLY A 264 -15.54 -11.00 -7.65
CA GLY A 264 -14.59 -9.93 -7.34
C GLY A 264 -13.13 -10.23 -7.63
N VAL A 265 -12.32 -9.17 -7.69
CA VAL A 265 -10.87 -9.23 -7.83
C VAL A 265 -10.20 -8.26 -6.85
N PHE A 266 -9.02 -8.64 -6.39
CA PHE A 266 -8.11 -7.79 -5.64
C PHE A 266 -6.81 -7.62 -6.41
N CYS A 267 -6.42 -6.38 -6.71
CA CYS A 267 -5.15 -6.04 -7.36
C CYS A 267 -4.20 -5.39 -6.35
N THR A 268 -2.99 -5.94 -6.17
CA THR A 268 -2.15 -5.59 -5.00
C THR A 268 -1.28 -4.34 -5.17
N ASN A 269 -1.22 -3.70 -6.34
CA ASN A 269 -0.55 -2.42 -6.58
C ASN A 269 -1.20 -1.70 -7.78
N ALA A 270 -0.77 -0.47 -8.03
CA ALA A 270 -1.20 0.35 -9.16
C ALA A 270 -1.05 -0.34 -10.52
N ASP A 271 0.12 -0.88 -10.86
CA ASP A 271 0.36 -1.43 -12.21
C ASP A 271 -0.56 -2.61 -12.53
N VAL A 272 -0.75 -3.52 -11.57
CA VAL A 272 -1.64 -4.67 -11.73
C VAL A 272 -3.11 -4.23 -11.75
N ALA A 273 -3.47 -3.20 -10.97
CA ALA A 273 -4.81 -2.63 -10.97
C ALA A 273 -5.13 -1.97 -12.32
N GLU A 274 -4.23 -1.13 -12.82
CA GLU A 274 -4.38 -0.44 -14.11
C GLU A 274 -4.40 -1.42 -15.27
N LEU A 275 -3.54 -2.45 -15.25
CA LEU A 275 -3.58 -3.53 -16.25
C LEU A 275 -4.96 -4.20 -16.28
N TYR A 276 -5.50 -4.56 -15.10
CA TYR A 276 -6.84 -5.16 -15.02
C TYR A 276 -7.94 -4.20 -15.47
N LEU A 277 -7.82 -2.90 -15.17
CA LEU A 277 -8.78 -1.86 -15.58
C LEU A 277 -8.78 -1.65 -17.10
N ASP A 278 -7.62 -1.75 -17.75
CA ASP A 278 -7.47 -1.42 -19.17
C ASP A 278 -7.64 -2.64 -20.10
N MET A 279 -7.40 -3.85 -19.62
CA MET A 279 -7.58 -5.06 -20.43
C MET A 279 -9.04 -5.31 -20.84
N GLU A 280 -9.24 -5.96 -21.99
CA GLU A 280 -10.58 -6.44 -22.39
C GLU A 280 -10.98 -7.66 -21.55
N LYS A 281 -12.06 -7.55 -20.76
CA LYS A 281 -12.54 -8.63 -19.88
C LYS A 281 -13.33 -9.75 -20.59
N GLY A 282 -13.50 -9.65 -21.92
CA GLY A 282 -14.23 -10.62 -22.76
C GLY A 282 -15.75 -10.67 -22.52
N GLU A 283 -16.51 -11.34 -23.41
CA GLU A 283 -17.97 -11.47 -23.28
C GLU A 283 -18.39 -12.37 -22.10
N SER A 284 -17.50 -13.18 -21.53
CA SER A 284 -17.79 -14.08 -20.40
C SER A 284 -17.86 -13.39 -19.04
N SER A 285 -17.48 -12.11 -18.95
CA SER A 285 -17.60 -11.28 -17.75
C SER A 285 -18.89 -10.43 -17.77
N GLU A 286 -20.02 -11.01 -18.21
CA GLU A 286 -21.33 -10.31 -18.34
C GLU A 286 -21.86 -9.68 -17.01
N GLY A 287 -21.18 -9.90 -15.88
CA GLY A 287 -21.43 -9.23 -14.61
C GLY A 287 -20.35 -8.20 -14.26
N ASN A 288 -20.73 -7.13 -13.57
CA ASN A 288 -19.78 -6.18 -12.97
C ASN A 288 -18.99 -6.91 -11.87
N ILE A 289 -17.80 -7.41 -12.20
CA ILE A 289 -16.85 -7.98 -11.23
C ILE A 289 -16.41 -6.84 -10.30
N ALA A 290 -16.64 -6.97 -8.99
CA ALA A 290 -16.21 -5.95 -8.04
C ALA A 290 -14.68 -5.92 -7.96
N MET A 291 -14.06 -4.76 -8.12
CA MET A 291 -12.60 -4.62 -8.08
C MET A 291 -12.18 -3.73 -6.91
N VAL A 292 -11.24 -4.23 -6.11
CA VAL A 292 -10.46 -3.42 -5.17
C VAL A 292 -9.01 -3.39 -5.62
N GLY A 293 -8.43 -2.21 -5.75
CA GLY A 293 -7.01 -2.00 -5.95
C GLY A 293 -6.28 -1.56 -4.67
N VAL A 294 -4.96 -1.56 -4.74
CA VAL A 294 -4.09 -0.80 -3.83
C VAL A 294 -3.62 0.44 -4.58
N ASP A 295 -3.15 1.45 -3.86
CA ASP A 295 -2.70 2.75 -4.36
C ASP A 295 -3.87 3.68 -4.70
N ALA A 296 -3.62 4.81 -5.37
CA ALA A 296 -4.67 5.77 -5.75
C ALA A 296 -4.23 6.63 -6.94
N THR A 297 -3.75 6.01 -8.00
CA THR A 297 -3.33 6.72 -9.21
C THR A 297 -4.47 7.52 -9.83
N THR A 298 -4.15 8.50 -10.67
CA THR A 298 -5.17 9.25 -11.41
C THR A 298 -6.11 8.33 -12.22
N ARG A 299 -5.59 7.22 -12.78
CA ARG A 299 -6.38 6.21 -13.49
C ARG A 299 -7.37 5.46 -12.59
N GLN A 300 -6.93 5.06 -11.39
CA GLN A 300 -7.80 4.42 -10.38
C GLN A 300 -8.84 5.41 -9.84
N GLN A 301 -8.46 6.66 -9.62
CA GLN A 301 -9.40 7.71 -9.22
C GLN A 301 -10.50 7.94 -10.26
N GLU A 302 -10.18 7.87 -11.56
CA GLU A 302 -11.18 7.90 -12.63
C GLU A 302 -12.06 6.64 -12.61
N ALA A 303 -11.45 5.45 -12.45
CA ALA A 303 -12.18 4.18 -12.35
C ALA A 303 -13.21 4.19 -11.22
N ILE A 304 -12.83 4.69 -10.04
CA ILE A 304 -13.72 4.85 -8.89
C ILE A 304 -14.90 5.77 -9.22
N ARG A 305 -14.62 6.93 -9.83
CA ARG A 305 -15.69 7.88 -10.20
C ARG A 305 -16.64 7.32 -11.24
N ASN A 306 -16.14 6.46 -12.13
CA ASN A 306 -16.93 5.78 -13.16
C ASN A 306 -17.63 4.50 -12.66
N GLY A 307 -17.30 4.03 -11.45
CA GLY A 307 -17.82 2.78 -10.87
C GLY A 307 -17.23 1.50 -11.48
N GLU A 308 -16.07 1.61 -12.15
CA GLU A 308 -15.29 0.47 -12.67
C GLU A 308 -14.51 -0.22 -11.54
N GLU A 309 -14.09 0.55 -10.54
CA GLU A 309 -13.40 0.11 -9.33
C GLU A 309 -14.24 0.53 -8.11
N ILE A 310 -14.52 -0.39 -7.18
CA ILE A 310 -15.39 -0.06 -6.03
C ILE A 310 -14.67 0.82 -5.01
N GLY A 311 -13.35 0.85 -5.08
CA GLY A 311 -12.48 1.64 -4.22
C GLY A 311 -11.09 1.03 -4.16
N VAL A 312 -10.19 1.77 -3.54
CA VAL A 312 -8.80 1.40 -3.34
C VAL A 312 -8.41 1.47 -1.88
N VAL A 313 -7.42 0.69 -1.51
CA VAL A 313 -6.70 0.88 -0.25
C VAL A 313 -5.39 1.62 -0.56
N SER A 314 -5.39 2.92 -0.30
CA SER A 314 -4.28 3.79 -0.64
C SER A 314 -3.26 3.93 0.49
N GLN A 315 -2.01 4.17 0.09
CA GLN A 315 -0.88 4.50 0.95
C GLN A 315 -0.65 6.02 1.00
N ASP A 316 0.21 6.51 1.91
CA ASP A 316 0.71 7.89 1.89
C ASP A 316 2.18 7.92 1.41
N PRO A 317 2.44 7.88 0.09
CA PRO A 317 3.80 7.84 -0.46
C PRO A 317 4.61 9.09 -0.12
N TYR A 318 3.98 10.26 -0.06
CA TYR A 318 4.68 11.49 0.28
C TYR A 318 5.21 11.44 1.72
N ALA A 319 4.36 11.10 2.68
CA ALA A 319 4.77 10.95 4.07
C ALA A 319 5.83 9.84 4.22
N MET A 320 5.67 8.72 3.51
CA MET A 320 6.64 7.62 3.50
C MET A 320 8.01 8.08 3.03
N GLY A 321 8.09 8.82 1.92
CA GLY A 321 9.33 9.39 1.42
C GLY A 321 9.95 10.38 2.42
N TYR A 322 9.14 11.28 2.96
CA TYR A 322 9.58 12.28 3.93
C TYR A 322 10.19 11.64 5.19
N GLU A 323 9.46 10.70 5.80
CA GLU A 323 9.91 10.01 7.01
C GLU A 323 11.10 9.09 6.77
N THR A 324 11.20 8.48 5.60
CA THR A 324 12.37 7.70 5.20
C THR A 324 13.61 8.57 5.16
N MET A 325 13.54 9.70 4.46
CA MET A 325 14.67 10.62 4.34
C MET A 325 15.04 11.23 5.69
N TRP A 326 14.05 11.65 6.48
CA TRP A 326 14.34 12.15 7.83
C TRP A 326 14.99 11.09 8.71
N THR A 327 14.52 9.85 8.63
CA THR A 327 15.12 8.71 9.34
C THR A 327 16.54 8.40 8.87
N ALA A 328 16.80 8.49 7.56
CA ALA A 328 18.13 8.35 6.99
C ALA A 328 19.08 9.41 7.55
N LEU A 329 18.67 10.67 7.56
CA LEU A 329 19.50 11.76 8.08
C LEU A 329 19.75 11.63 9.58
N LYS A 330 18.76 11.21 10.37
CA LYS A 330 18.96 10.84 11.78
C LYS A 330 19.99 9.71 11.94
N ALA A 331 20.08 8.77 10.99
CA ALA A 331 21.03 7.66 11.05
C ALA A 331 22.50 8.08 10.89
N THR A 332 22.76 9.30 10.36
CA THR A 332 24.11 9.88 10.32
C THR A 332 24.60 10.36 11.69
N ALA A 333 23.68 10.61 12.62
CA ALA A 333 24.02 11.03 13.98
C ALA A 333 24.53 9.85 14.82
N PRO A 334 25.35 10.10 15.86
CA PRO A 334 25.79 9.04 16.77
C PRO A 334 24.59 8.29 17.38
N ARG A 335 24.60 6.95 17.31
CA ARG A 335 23.49 6.09 17.81
C ARG A 335 23.04 6.34 19.25
N LYS A 336 23.93 6.88 20.11
CA LYS A 336 23.59 7.22 21.50
C LYS A 336 22.72 8.47 21.63
N ILE A 337 22.67 9.29 20.58
CA ILE A 337 21.95 10.57 20.53
C ILE A 337 20.66 10.39 19.73
N ALA A 338 20.75 9.82 18.52
CA ALA A 338 19.59 9.54 17.69
C ALA A 338 19.02 8.14 17.99
N GLN A 339 17.97 8.10 18.81
CA GLN A 339 17.13 6.91 18.92
C GLN A 339 16.24 6.83 17.68
N ILE A 340 16.22 5.67 17.03
CA ILE A 340 15.42 5.44 15.82
C ILE A 340 14.74 4.09 15.99
N LYS A 341 13.40 4.10 15.97
CA LYS A 341 12.57 2.88 15.92
C LYS A 341 12.93 2.05 14.69
N LYS A 342 13.12 0.74 14.91
CA LYS A 342 13.54 -0.21 13.86
C LYS A 342 12.48 -0.32 12.76
N GLY A 343 11.19 -0.28 13.09
CA GLY A 343 10.10 -0.24 12.12
C GLY A 343 9.09 0.83 12.51
N VAL A 344 8.55 1.53 11.51
CA VAL A 344 7.35 2.36 11.63
C VAL A 344 6.46 1.99 10.45
N LEU A 345 5.24 1.59 10.78
CA LEU A 345 4.19 1.26 9.80
C LEU A 345 3.24 2.45 9.69
N MET A 346 2.91 2.83 8.46
CA MET A 346 1.96 3.89 8.15
C MET A 346 0.59 3.27 7.88
N GLU A 347 -0.44 3.87 8.46
CA GLU A 347 -1.81 3.42 8.27
C GLU A 347 -2.28 3.71 6.84
N PRO A 348 -2.89 2.74 6.14
CA PRO A 348 -3.50 2.97 4.85
C PRO A 348 -4.88 3.62 4.97
N ALA A 349 -5.36 4.23 3.89
CA ALA A 349 -6.69 4.81 3.80
C ALA A 349 -7.56 4.08 2.78
N TRP A 350 -8.81 3.79 3.13
CA TRP A 350 -9.81 3.38 2.15
C TRP A 350 -10.35 4.59 1.38
N ILE A 351 -10.35 4.50 0.04
CA ILE A 351 -10.88 5.54 -0.84
C ILE A 351 -11.92 4.91 -1.77
N ASP A 352 -13.13 5.48 -1.81
CA ASP A 352 -14.23 5.07 -2.68
C ASP A 352 -14.98 6.29 -3.23
N GLN A 353 -16.07 6.03 -3.95
CA GLN A 353 -16.87 7.08 -4.57
C GLN A 353 -17.46 8.07 -3.54
N ASP A 354 -17.66 7.66 -2.28
CA ASP A 354 -18.29 8.50 -1.26
C ASP A 354 -17.29 9.48 -0.62
N ASN A 355 -16.00 9.12 -0.55
CA ASN A 355 -15.00 9.91 0.15
C ASN A 355 -13.87 10.47 -0.74
N ILE A 356 -13.77 10.10 -2.03
CA ILE A 356 -12.66 10.51 -2.92
C ILE A 356 -12.45 12.03 -3.02
N ASP A 357 -13.49 12.83 -2.81
CA ASP A 357 -13.41 14.30 -2.83
C ASP A 357 -13.29 14.90 -1.40
N ASN A 358 -13.10 14.09 -0.36
CA ASN A 358 -12.87 14.56 1.01
C ASN A 358 -11.45 15.14 1.12
N PRO A 359 -11.30 16.43 1.50
CA PRO A 359 -9.99 17.05 1.66
C PRO A 359 -9.11 16.40 2.74
N GLU A 360 -9.69 15.66 3.70
CA GLU A 360 -8.91 15.00 4.76
C GLU A 360 -8.09 13.80 4.25
N ILE A 361 -8.44 13.22 3.10
CA ILE A 361 -7.72 12.08 2.51
C ILE A 361 -6.83 12.49 1.33
N SER A 362 -6.66 13.80 1.07
CA SER A 362 -5.97 14.27 -0.14
C SER A 362 -4.52 13.79 -0.25
N ASN A 363 -3.85 13.55 0.87
CA ASN A 363 -2.47 13.05 0.89
C ASN A 363 -2.37 11.58 0.43
N TYR A 364 -3.48 10.86 0.47
CA TYR A 364 -3.59 9.49 -0.01
C TYR A 364 -4.04 9.42 -1.48
N LEU A 365 -4.24 10.54 -2.17
CA LEU A 365 -4.54 10.57 -3.61
C LEU A 365 -3.27 10.86 -4.38
N TYR A 366 -3.00 10.09 -5.44
CA TYR A 366 -1.78 10.29 -6.20
C TYR A 366 -2.05 11.32 -7.28
N THR A 367 -1.36 12.45 -7.16
CA THR A 367 -1.48 13.57 -8.08
C THR A 367 -0.09 14.07 -8.40
N GLN A 368 0.20 14.25 -9.68
CA GLN A 368 1.48 14.78 -10.17
C GLN A 368 1.76 16.20 -9.67
#